data_AF-A0A2M6YRU4-F1
#
_entry.id   AF-A0A2M6YRU4-F1
#
_cell.length_a   1.000
_cell.length_b   1.000
_cell.length_c   1.000
_cell.angle_alpha   90.00
_cell.angle_beta   90.00
_cell.angle_gamma   90.00
#
_symmetry.space_group_name_H-M   'P 1'
#
loop_
_entity.id
_entity.type
_entity.pdbx_description
1 polymer ?
#
loop_
_entity_poly.entity_id
_entity_poly.type
_entity_poly.pdbx_seq_one_letter_code
_entity_poly.pdbx_strand_id
1 'polypeptide(L)'
;MYDKNMGSRLSHSFSNREIAKILADISAAYEVKNESKFKIMAYQKAAVSVEHATSELKDLWDDGKLDQIPGIGKNISSYLDELFRTGQVRHFNRIKKGLPPAMFVFLDIPGVGPKTAYALAKILKISNKGAVKKLKEAALAGKIKVMENFGEKSEEDIIEGIKALEKGEMKTKRMLLPYADMLASDIINYLKRSPEVLEAHPLGSLRRMVATIGDIDISVCTKKPHEVMEYFLKYKKIKTVLEKGEKALLRVILLSGQQVDVRFSLPESYGAMLQYFTGSKQHNIQLREFSLRKGMSLSEYGIKKVQSSISKKFPGRGKFKVQSD
;
A
#
# COMPACT_ATOMS: atom_id res chain seq x y z
N MET A 1 -39.22 29.35 8.50
CA MET A 1 -39.90 28.23 9.20
C MET A 1 -38.91 27.07 9.28
N TYR A 2 -38.28 26.91 10.44
CA TYR A 2 -37.43 25.76 10.72
C TYR A 2 -38.34 24.59 11.08
N ASP A 3 -38.30 23.52 10.29
CA ASP A 3 -39.06 22.31 10.55
C ASP A 3 -38.48 21.59 11.78
N LYS A 4 -39.24 21.61 12.88
CA LYS A 4 -38.91 21.09 14.21
C LYS A 4 -39.14 19.57 14.30
N ASN A 5 -38.64 18.79 13.34
CA ASN A 5 -38.84 17.34 13.31
C ASN A 5 -37.61 16.53 12.84
N MET A 6 -36.39 16.93 13.22
CA MET A 6 -35.27 15.98 13.28
C MET A 6 -35.16 15.42 14.69
N GLY A 7 -36.03 14.46 14.98
CA GLY A 7 -35.88 13.59 16.13
C GLY A 7 -34.48 12.97 16.12
N SER A 8 -33.84 12.97 17.28
CA SER A 8 -32.56 12.35 17.57
C SER A 8 -32.52 10.88 17.12
N ARG A 9 -32.16 10.62 15.86
CA ARG A 9 -31.72 9.29 15.44
C ARG A 9 -30.28 9.18 15.92
N LEU A 10 -30.06 8.31 16.91
CA LEU A 10 -28.73 7.88 17.34
C LEU A 10 -27.98 7.26 16.13
N SER A 11 -27.36 8.11 15.31
CA SER A 11 -26.46 7.66 14.24
C SER A 11 -25.11 7.35 14.85
N HIS A 12 -24.55 6.20 14.51
CA HIS A 12 -23.21 5.84 14.94
C HIS A 12 -22.20 6.72 14.19
N SER A 13 -21.27 7.32 14.92
CA SER A 13 -20.17 8.05 14.33
C SER A 13 -19.01 7.10 14.10
N PHE A 14 -18.50 7.07 12.87
CA PHE A 14 -17.27 6.38 12.49
C PHE A 14 -16.38 7.38 11.80
N SER A 15 -15.10 7.40 12.17
CA SER A 15 -14.11 8.17 11.44
C SER A 15 -13.88 7.58 10.04
N ASN A 16 -13.45 8.41 9.09
CA ASN A 16 -13.03 7.95 7.77
C ASN A 16 -12.02 6.80 7.85
N ARG A 17 -11.10 6.84 8.82
CA ARG A 17 -10.12 5.77 9.03
C ARG A 17 -10.76 4.44 9.42
N GLU A 18 -11.77 4.46 10.30
CA GLU A 18 -12.49 3.25 10.69
C GLU A 18 -13.28 2.68 9.52
N ILE A 19 -13.95 3.53 8.75
CA ILE A 19 -14.70 3.11 7.56
C ILE A 19 -13.77 2.52 6.51
N ALA A 20 -12.63 3.18 6.25
CA ALA A 20 -11.61 2.67 5.33
C ALA A 20 -11.10 1.29 5.77
N LYS A 21 -10.84 1.10 7.08
CA LYS A 21 -10.44 -0.20 7.63
C LYS A 21 -11.53 -1.26 7.45
N ILE A 22 -12.80 -0.93 7.71
CA ILE A 22 -13.93 -1.86 7.50
C ILE A 22 -13.98 -2.30 6.04
N LEU A 23 -13.89 -1.37 5.08
CA LEU A 23 -13.92 -1.68 3.66
C LEU A 23 -12.69 -2.51 3.22
N ALA A 24 -11.52 -2.20 3.76
CA ALA A 24 -10.29 -2.96 3.53
C ALA A 24 -10.39 -4.41 4.05
N ASP A 25 -10.96 -4.61 5.25
CA ASP A 25 -11.24 -5.94 5.79
C ASP A 25 -12.15 -6.75 4.88
N ILE A 26 -13.18 -6.11 4.30
CA ILE A 26 -14.11 -6.78 3.38
C ILE A 26 -13.42 -7.17 2.07
N SER A 27 -12.56 -6.31 1.54
CA SER A 27 -11.70 -6.68 0.43
C SER A 27 -10.82 -7.90 0.77
N ALA A 28 -10.16 -7.89 1.93
CA ALA A 28 -9.28 -8.98 2.34
C ALA A 28 -10.03 -10.30 2.51
N ALA A 29 -11.25 -10.24 3.05
CA ALA A 29 -12.14 -11.39 3.17
C ALA A 29 -12.53 -11.96 1.79
N TYR A 30 -12.85 -11.10 0.82
CA TYR A 30 -13.11 -11.54 -0.55
C TYR A 30 -11.89 -12.16 -1.24
N GLU A 31 -10.71 -11.59 -1.01
CA GLU A 31 -9.46 -12.12 -1.57
C GLU A 31 -9.18 -13.54 -1.07
N VAL A 32 -9.34 -13.78 0.23
CA VAL A 32 -9.15 -15.11 0.83
C VAL A 32 -10.22 -16.10 0.39
N LYS A 33 -11.45 -15.63 0.15
CA LYS A 33 -12.55 -16.46 -0.38
C LYS A 33 -12.48 -16.66 -1.89
N ASN A 34 -11.43 -16.18 -2.56
CA ASN A 34 -11.24 -16.25 -4.02
C ASN A 34 -12.47 -15.73 -4.79
N GLU A 35 -13.10 -14.66 -4.29
CA GLU A 35 -14.23 -14.03 -4.95
C GLU A 35 -13.80 -13.19 -6.16
N SER A 36 -14.79 -12.70 -6.93
CA SER A 36 -14.53 -11.96 -8.16
C SER A 36 -13.57 -10.78 -7.95
N LYS A 37 -12.56 -10.67 -8.84
CA LYS A 37 -11.60 -9.55 -8.86
C LYS A 37 -12.27 -8.18 -8.88
N PHE A 38 -13.43 -8.08 -9.54
CA PHE A 38 -14.21 -6.85 -9.57
C PHE A 38 -14.71 -6.43 -8.19
N LYS A 39 -15.20 -7.39 -7.37
CA LYS A 39 -15.64 -7.12 -5.99
C LYS A 39 -14.47 -6.71 -5.12
N ILE A 40 -13.36 -7.45 -5.18
CA ILE A 40 -12.13 -7.14 -4.43
C ILE A 40 -11.68 -5.71 -4.73
N MET A 41 -11.53 -5.38 -6.02
CA MET A 41 -11.12 -4.04 -6.44
C MET A 41 -12.10 -2.94 -6.05
N ALA A 42 -13.41 -3.20 -6.06
CA ALA A 42 -14.41 -2.21 -5.68
C ALA A 42 -14.23 -1.78 -4.21
N TYR A 43 -14.08 -2.74 -3.29
CA TYR A 43 -13.87 -2.46 -1.88
C TYR A 43 -12.50 -1.85 -1.59
N GLN A 44 -11.44 -2.25 -2.32
CA GLN A 44 -10.12 -1.60 -2.20
C GLN A 44 -10.16 -0.14 -2.63
N LYS A 45 -10.79 0.16 -3.77
CA LYS A 45 -10.93 1.53 -4.26
C LYS A 45 -11.75 2.38 -3.29
N ALA A 46 -12.84 1.84 -2.75
CA ALA A 46 -13.64 2.52 -1.76
C ALA A 46 -12.82 2.80 -0.49
N ALA A 47 -12.12 1.81 0.05
CA ALA A 47 -11.27 2.00 1.25
C ALA A 47 -10.25 3.13 1.07
N VAL A 48 -9.51 3.14 -0.06
CA VAL A 48 -8.51 4.18 -0.37
C VAL A 48 -9.17 5.56 -0.55
N SER A 49 -10.32 5.61 -1.21
CA SER A 49 -11.00 6.89 -1.47
C SER A 49 -11.58 7.48 -0.20
N VAL A 50 -12.06 6.63 0.72
CA VAL A 50 -12.50 7.02 2.06
C VAL A 50 -11.33 7.49 2.91
N GLU A 51 -10.21 6.76 2.90
CA GLU A 51 -9.01 7.13 3.67
C GLU A 51 -8.45 8.51 3.25
N HIS A 52 -8.60 8.86 1.97
CA HIS A 52 -8.13 10.12 1.40
C HIS A 52 -9.24 11.15 1.17
N ALA A 53 -10.45 10.91 1.67
CA ALA A 53 -11.52 11.89 1.57
C ALA A 53 -11.15 13.14 2.36
N THR A 54 -11.31 14.31 1.74
CA THR A 54 -11.04 15.61 2.36
C THR A 54 -12.12 16.04 3.35
N SER A 55 -13.28 15.40 3.26
CA SER A 55 -14.46 15.65 4.09
C SER A 55 -14.76 14.40 4.91
N GLU A 56 -15.34 14.56 6.10
CA GLU A 56 -15.82 13.42 6.88
C GLU A 56 -16.96 12.74 6.13
N LEU A 57 -16.91 11.41 6.02
CA LEU A 57 -17.94 10.63 5.36
C LEU A 57 -19.28 10.74 6.08
N LYS A 58 -19.26 10.99 7.38
CA LYS A 58 -20.44 11.22 8.19
C LYS A 58 -21.20 12.45 7.68
N ASP A 59 -20.51 13.56 7.46
CA ASP A 59 -21.10 14.79 6.92
C ASP A 59 -21.64 14.57 5.50
N LEU A 60 -20.88 13.88 4.65
CA LEU A 60 -21.32 13.52 3.30
C LEU A 60 -22.54 12.59 3.31
N TRP A 61 -22.67 11.74 4.31
CA TRP A 61 -23.86 10.90 4.49
C TRP A 61 -25.07 11.69 4.96
N ASP A 62 -24.89 12.59 5.93
CA ASP A 62 -25.96 13.47 6.43
C ASP A 62 -26.52 14.37 5.30
N ASP A 63 -25.65 14.79 4.38
CA ASP A 63 -26.00 15.57 3.18
C ASP A 63 -26.54 14.72 2.00
N GLY A 64 -26.53 13.39 2.09
CA GLY A 64 -26.94 12.51 0.99
C GLY A 64 -25.98 12.49 -0.21
N LYS A 65 -24.69 12.81 -0.02
CA LYS A 65 -23.64 13.00 -1.03
C LYS A 65 -22.55 11.92 -1.02
N LEU A 66 -22.80 10.75 -0.44
CA LEU A 66 -21.80 9.66 -0.41
C LEU A 66 -21.35 9.18 -1.79
N ASP A 67 -22.19 9.35 -2.81
CA ASP A 67 -21.91 9.01 -4.20
C ASP A 67 -20.88 9.94 -4.87
N GLN A 68 -20.56 11.08 -4.24
CA GLN A 68 -19.52 11.99 -4.70
C GLN A 68 -18.10 11.45 -4.43
N ILE A 69 -17.95 10.49 -3.50
CA ILE A 69 -16.65 9.88 -3.24
C ILE A 69 -16.32 8.88 -4.36
N PRO A 70 -15.21 9.06 -5.10
CA PRO A 70 -14.80 8.12 -6.13
C PRO A 70 -14.72 6.69 -5.59
N GLY A 71 -15.22 5.71 -6.35
CA GLY A 71 -15.20 4.31 -5.94
C GLY A 71 -16.30 3.89 -4.95
N ILE A 72 -17.12 4.81 -4.42
CA ILE A 72 -18.35 4.48 -3.68
C ILE A 72 -19.51 4.38 -4.67
N GLY A 73 -19.83 3.15 -5.10
CA GLY A 73 -21.02 2.87 -5.92
C GLY A 73 -22.29 2.68 -5.07
N LYS A 74 -23.46 2.56 -5.73
CA LYS A 74 -24.78 2.40 -5.09
C LYS A 74 -24.81 1.36 -3.96
N ASN A 75 -24.21 0.19 -4.17
CA ASN A 75 -24.18 -0.87 -3.16
C ASN A 75 -23.36 -0.49 -1.93
N ILE A 76 -22.16 0.07 -2.14
CA ILE A 76 -21.29 0.49 -1.03
C ILE A 76 -21.95 1.64 -0.26
N SER A 77 -22.54 2.61 -0.97
CA SER A 77 -23.32 3.69 -0.36
C SER A 77 -24.46 3.15 0.51
N SER A 78 -25.24 2.17 0.03
CA SER A 78 -26.29 1.53 0.82
C SER A 78 -25.76 0.80 2.06
N TYR A 79 -24.59 0.15 1.96
CA TYR A 79 -23.98 -0.49 3.13
C TYR A 79 -23.43 0.52 4.13
N LEU A 80 -22.91 1.67 3.68
CA LEU A 80 -22.50 2.75 4.56
C LEU A 80 -23.70 3.41 5.26
N ASP A 81 -24.85 3.55 4.58
CA ASP A 81 -26.09 3.98 5.22
C ASP A 81 -26.52 3.02 6.34
N GLU A 82 -26.49 1.70 6.09
CA GLU A 82 -26.76 0.69 7.12
C GLU A 82 -25.77 0.81 8.30
N LEU A 83 -24.48 1.03 7.99
CA LEU A 83 -23.42 1.21 8.99
C LEU A 83 -23.68 2.42 9.89
N PHE A 84 -23.94 3.59 9.32
CA PHE A 84 -24.20 4.81 10.09
C PHE A 84 -25.48 4.72 10.92
N ARG A 85 -26.52 4.05 10.41
CA ARG A 85 -27.80 3.90 11.14
C ARG A 85 -27.73 2.88 12.26
N THR A 86 -27.04 1.75 12.05
CA THR A 86 -27.17 0.57 12.93
C THR A 86 -25.88 0.17 13.63
N GLY A 87 -24.75 0.78 13.25
CA GLY A 87 -23.42 0.41 13.75
C GLY A 87 -22.84 -0.86 13.12
N GLN A 88 -23.59 -1.55 12.26
CA GLN A 88 -23.16 -2.79 11.62
C GLN A 88 -23.76 -2.93 10.21
N VAL A 89 -23.21 -3.87 9.43
CA VAL A 89 -23.71 -4.16 8.09
C VAL A 89 -23.90 -5.67 7.96
N ARG A 90 -25.13 -6.12 7.72
CA ARG A 90 -25.45 -7.55 7.58
C ARG A 90 -24.63 -8.22 6.49
N HIS A 91 -24.44 -7.52 5.37
CA HIS A 91 -23.61 -8.00 4.26
C HIS A 91 -22.16 -8.25 4.68
N PHE A 92 -21.56 -7.32 5.42
CA PHE A 92 -20.17 -7.42 5.90
C PHE A 92 -20.01 -8.58 6.86
N ASN A 93 -20.95 -8.75 7.79
CA ASN A 93 -20.96 -9.89 8.72
C ASN A 93 -21.02 -11.23 7.99
N ARG A 94 -21.84 -11.34 6.93
CA ARG A 94 -21.93 -12.54 6.10
C ARG A 94 -20.61 -12.85 5.39
N ILE A 95 -19.91 -11.83 4.89
CA ILE A 95 -18.62 -12.00 4.22
C ILE A 95 -17.54 -12.44 5.22
N LYS A 96 -17.52 -11.86 6.43
CA LYS A 96 -16.55 -12.23 7.46
C LYS A 96 -16.82 -13.62 8.09
N LYS A 97 -18.05 -14.15 7.97
CA LYS A 97 -18.43 -15.46 8.50
C LYS A 97 -17.49 -16.57 8.02
N GLY A 98 -17.00 -17.37 8.97
CA GLY A 98 -16.08 -18.49 8.74
C GLY A 98 -14.61 -18.10 8.62
N LEU A 99 -14.26 -16.82 8.72
CA LEU A 99 -12.87 -16.35 8.74
C LEU A 99 -12.37 -16.15 10.19
N PRO A 100 -11.12 -16.54 10.51
CA PRO A 100 -10.55 -16.29 11.83
C PRO A 100 -10.49 -14.80 12.14
N PRO A 101 -11.03 -14.32 13.29
CA PRO A 101 -10.99 -12.90 13.63
C PRO A 101 -9.58 -12.31 13.71
N ALA A 102 -8.60 -13.10 14.15
CA ALA A 102 -7.20 -12.67 14.26
C ALA A 102 -6.58 -12.28 12.90
N MET A 103 -7.10 -12.80 11.79
CA MET A 103 -6.65 -12.43 10.44
C MET A 103 -6.75 -10.90 10.25
N PHE A 104 -7.84 -10.28 10.68
CA PHE A 104 -8.06 -8.84 10.47
C PHE A 104 -7.14 -7.97 11.34
N VAL A 105 -6.67 -8.50 12.47
CA VAL A 105 -5.64 -7.84 13.28
C VAL A 105 -4.27 -7.96 12.63
N PHE A 106 -3.97 -9.10 12.02
CA PHE A 106 -2.68 -9.30 11.33
C PHE A 106 -2.53 -8.44 10.08
N LEU A 107 -3.63 -7.99 9.47
CA LEU A 107 -3.59 -7.01 8.38
C LEU A 107 -3.03 -5.65 8.81
N ASP A 108 -3.03 -5.33 10.10
CA ASP A 108 -2.42 -4.10 10.61
C ASP A 108 -0.88 -4.21 10.70
N ILE A 109 -0.32 -5.41 10.53
CA ILE A 109 1.13 -5.65 10.54
C ILE A 109 1.70 -5.35 9.14
N PRO A 110 2.64 -4.40 9.03
CA PRO A 110 3.32 -4.11 7.76
C PRO A 110 3.90 -5.37 7.11
N GLY A 111 3.77 -5.48 5.79
CA GLY A 111 4.24 -6.64 5.03
C GLY A 111 3.30 -7.85 5.05
N VAL A 112 2.31 -7.90 5.95
CA VAL A 112 1.36 -9.03 6.04
C VAL A 112 0.13 -8.78 5.17
N GLY A 113 0.01 -9.55 4.08
CA GLY A 113 -1.16 -9.50 3.18
C GLY A 113 -2.31 -10.44 3.59
N PRO A 114 -3.50 -10.34 2.96
CA PRO A 114 -4.68 -11.13 3.31
C PRO A 114 -4.47 -12.65 3.35
N LYS A 115 -3.80 -13.21 2.35
CA LYS A 115 -3.53 -14.66 2.29
C LYS A 115 -2.61 -15.10 3.44
N THR A 116 -1.54 -14.35 3.70
CA THR A 116 -0.61 -14.59 4.80
C THR A 116 -1.30 -14.47 6.15
N ALA A 117 -2.07 -13.40 6.36
CA ALA A 117 -2.84 -13.17 7.58
C ALA A 117 -3.83 -14.33 7.85
N TYR A 118 -4.52 -14.81 6.82
CA TYR A 118 -5.43 -15.94 6.94
C TYR A 118 -4.70 -17.23 7.30
N ALA A 119 -3.61 -17.54 6.60
CA ALA A 119 -2.80 -18.73 6.85
C ALA A 119 -2.25 -18.73 8.29
N LEU A 120 -1.65 -17.63 8.73
CA LEU A 120 -1.16 -17.46 10.11
C LEU A 120 -2.27 -17.67 11.12
N ALA A 121 -3.42 -17.01 10.94
CA ALA A 121 -4.53 -17.11 11.89
C ALA A 121 -5.14 -18.52 11.95
N LYS A 122 -5.21 -19.21 10.81
CA LYS A 122 -5.74 -20.58 10.71
C LYS A 122 -4.78 -21.62 11.30
N ILE A 123 -3.51 -21.56 10.94
CA ILE A 123 -2.49 -22.53 11.36
C ILE A 123 -2.20 -22.39 12.86
N LEU A 124 -1.98 -21.15 13.33
CA LEU A 124 -1.68 -20.88 14.73
C LEU A 124 -2.91 -20.92 15.65
N LYS A 125 -4.12 -21.00 15.08
CA LYS A 125 -5.41 -21.00 15.79
C LYS A 125 -5.52 -19.86 16.80
N ILE A 126 -4.98 -18.69 16.44
CA ILE A 126 -4.95 -17.51 17.31
C ILE A 126 -6.31 -16.84 17.33
N SER A 127 -6.80 -16.53 18.54
CA SER A 127 -8.00 -15.73 18.75
C SER A 127 -7.70 -14.23 18.66
N ASN A 128 -8.74 -13.39 18.53
CA ASN A 128 -8.60 -11.94 18.37
C ASN A 128 -7.82 -11.28 19.53
N LYS A 129 -8.11 -11.68 20.78
CA LYS A 129 -7.54 -11.06 21.97
C LYS A 129 -6.05 -11.42 22.11
N GLY A 130 -5.20 -10.40 22.09
CA GLY A 130 -3.75 -10.56 22.18
C GLY A 130 -3.13 -11.20 20.93
N ALA A 131 -3.79 -11.10 19.76
CA ALA A 131 -3.37 -11.78 18.54
C ALA A 131 -1.92 -11.42 18.14
N VAL A 132 -1.57 -10.12 18.14
CA VAL A 132 -0.22 -9.66 17.78
C VAL A 132 0.84 -10.24 18.72
N LYS A 133 0.58 -10.24 20.03
CA LYS A 133 1.50 -10.80 21.04
C LYS A 133 1.74 -12.30 20.80
N LYS A 134 0.66 -13.07 20.60
CA LYS A 134 0.75 -14.52 20.32
C LYS A 134 1.47 -14.81 19.00
N LEU A 135 1.26 -13.97 17.97
CA LEU A 135 1.98 -14.09 16.71
C LEU A 135 3.48 -13.82 16.90
N LYS A 136 3.84 -12.79 17.69
CA LYS A 136 5.23 -12.48 18.04
C LYS A 136 5.90 -13.65 18.76
N GLU A 137 5.24 -14.24 19.75
CA GLU A 137 5.73 -15.41 20.47
C GLU A 137 5.96 -16.61 19.52
N ALA A 138 5.03 -16.85 18.59
CA ALA A 138 5.18 -17.91 17.59
C ALA A 138 6.35 -17.66 16.62
N ALA A 139 6.51 -16.42 16.16
CA ALA A 139 7.60 -16.02 15.27
C ALA A 139 8.97 -16.17 15.94
N LEU A 140 9.12 -15.67 17.18
CA LEU A 140 10.37 -15.77 17.94
C LEU A 140 10.72 -17.22 18.32
N ALA A 141 9.72 -18.08 18.44
CA ALA A 141 9.91 -19.51 18.67
C ALA A 141 10.25 -20.30 17.39
N GLY A 142 10.42 -19.65 16.23
CA GLY A 142 10.74 -20.31 14.97
C GLY A 142 9.60 -21.14 14.40
N LYS A 143 8.35 -20.90 14.83
CA LYS A 143 7.20 -21.70 14.40
C LYS A 143 6.70 -21.32 13.02
N ILE A 144 7.03 -20.12 12.53
CA ILE A 144 6.53 -19.62 11.24
C ILE A 144 7.38 -20.14 10.11
N LYS A 145 8.71 -20.15 10.25
CA LYS A 145 9.62 -20.62 9.19
C LYS A 145 9.41 -22.08 8.77
N VAL A 146 8.83 -22.91 9.63
CA VAL A 146 8.53 -24.33 9.36
C VAL A 146 7.14 -24.57 8.79
N MET A 147 6.32 -23.53 8.62
CA MET A 147 4.96 -23.67 8.07
C MET A 147 4.99 -23.82 6.54
N GLU A 148 4.03 -24.58 6.02
CA GLU A 148 3.81 -24.71 4.59
C GLU A 148 3.56 -23.33 3.95
N ASN A 149 4.31 -22.99 2.89
CA ASN A 149 4.33 -21.69 2.20
C ASN A 149 4.99 -20.52 2.96
N PHE A 150 5.68 -20.80 4.07
CA PHE A 150 6.52 -19.84 4.79
C PHE A 150 7.99 -20.30 4.77
N GLY A 151 8.89 -19.38 5.10
CA GLY A 151 10.32 -19.65 5.26
C GLY A 151 10.96 -18.62 6.18
N GLU A 152 12.28 -18.73 6.36
CA GLU A 152 13.05 -17.84 7.26
C GLU A 152 12.81 -16.37 6.96
N LYS A 153 12.87 -16.00 5.67
CA LYS A 153 12.64 -14.61 5.26
C LYS A 153 11.24 -14.10 5.62
N SER A 154 10.22 -14.94 5.50
CA SER A 154 8.85 -14.56 5.88
C SER A 154 8.71 -14.35 7.39
N GLU A 155 9.37 -15.17 8.20
CA GLU A 155 9.39 -15.02 9.65
C GLU A 155 10.10 -13.74 10.08
N GLU A 156 11.25 -13.43 9.47
CA GLU A 156 11.97 -12.17 9.67
C GLU A 156 11.09 -10.96 9.32
N ASP A 157 10.48 -10.95 8.14
CA ASP A 157 9.62 -9.86 7.67
C ASP A 157 8.42 -9.64 8.61
N ILE A 158 7.84 -10.73 9.16
CA ILE A 158 6.76 -10.65 10.16
C ILE A 158 7.26 -10.06 11.48
N ILE A 159 8.43 -10.48 11.97
CA ILE A 159 9.04 -9.95 13.19
C ILE A 159 9.32 -8.45 13.05
N GLU A 160 9.87 -8.03 11.90
CA GLU A 160 10.10 -6.63 11.58
C GLU A 160 8.80 -5.84 11.52
N GLY A 161 7.77 -6.37 10.84
CA GLY A 161 6.44 -5.76 10.80
C GLY A 161 5.84 -5.56 12.19
N ILE A 162 5.96 -6.56 13.08
CA ILE A 162 5.47 -6.46 14.47
C ILE A 162 6.23 -5.38 15.24
N LYS A 163 7.56 -5.31 15.10
CA LYS A 163 8.37 -4.25 15.73
C LYS A 163 7.93 -2.86 15.25
N ALA A 164 7.71 -2.69 13.95
CA ALA A 164 7.26 -1.42 13.38
C ALA A 164 5.87 -1.01 13.90
N LEU A 165 4.96 -1.99 14.06
CA LEU A 165 3.65 -1.78 14.66
C LEU A 165 3.76 -1.36 16.14
N GLU A 166 4.57 -2.06 16.94
CA GLU A 166 4.75 -1.81 18.39
C GLU A 166 5.39 -0.45 18.67
N LYS A 167 6.39 -0.06 17.89
CA LYS A 167 7.05 1.25 18.03
C LYS A 167 6.19 2.41 17.55
N GLY A 168 5.02 2.12 16.96
CA GLY A 168 4.20 3.14 16.32
C GLY A 168 4.92 3.80 15.14
N GLU A 169 5.91 3.14 14.53
CA GLU A 169 6.62 3.62 13.32
C GLU A 169 5.63 3.74 12.13
N MET A 170 4.48 3.04 12.20
CA MET A 170 3.31 3.20 11.31
C MET A 170 2.42 4.41 11.63
N LYS A 171 2.59 5.09 12.77
CA LYS A 171 2.23 6.51 12.84
C LYS A 171 3.39 7.30 12.24
N THR A 172 3.69 7.05 10.96
CA THR A 172 4.26 8.14 10.16
C THR A 172 3.23 9.26 10.30
N LYS A 173 3.58 10.31 11.04
CA LYS A 173 2.76 11.52 11.09
C LYS A 173 2.63 11.93 9.64
N ARG A 174 1.48 11.63 9.03
CA ARG A 174 1.28 11.96 7.63
C ARG A 174 1.51 13.45 7.50
N MET A 175 2.28 13.83 6.50
CA MET A 175 2.58 15.22 6.22
C MET A 175 1.64 15.72 5.13
N LEU A 176 1.26 16.99 5.23
CA LEU A 176 0.49 17.63 4.17
C LEU A 176 1.33 17.70 2.89
N LEU A 177 0.68 17.55 1.75
CA LEU A 177 1.31 17.59 0.42
C LEU A 177 2.31 18.76 0.26
N PRO A 178 2.00 20.03 0.62
CA PRO A 178 2.94 21.13 0.44
C PRO A 178 4.23 20.98 1.26
N TYR A 179 4.14 20.43 2.47
CA TYR A 179 5.32 20.22 3.32
C TYR A 179 6.17 19.06 2.79
N ALA A 180 5.53 17.99 2.32
CA ALA A 180 6.23 16.88 1.66
C ALA A 180 6.97 17.33 0.40
N ASP A 181 6.31 18.14 -0.43
CA ASP A 181 6.85 18.66 -1.68
C ASP A 181 8.04 19.59 -1.44
N MET A 182 7.96 20.47 -0.45
CA MET A 182 9.08 21.31 0.00
C MET A 182 10.29 20.47 0.40
N LEU A 183 10.10 19.46 1.26
CA LEU A 183 11.19 18.58 1.72
C LEU A 183 11.80 17.77 0.57
N ALA A 184 10.98 17.23 -0.33
CA ALA A 184 11.44 16.47 -1.48
C ALA A 184 12.22 17.35 -2.46
N SER A 185 11.73 18.55 -2.72
CA SER A 185 12.39 19.54 -3.59
C SER A 185 13.76 19.93 -3.05
N ASP A 186 13.88 20.19 -1.75
CA ASP A 186 15.17 20.45 -1.09
C ASP A 186 16.18 19.31 -1.32
N ILE A 187 15.73 18.07 -1.14
CA ILE A 187 16.57 16.87 -1.30
C ILE A 187 16.97 16.67 -2.76
N ILE A 188 16.02 16.78 -3.69
CA ILE A 188 16.26 16.66 -5.13
C ILE A 188 17.24 17.74 -5.60
N ASN A 189 17.07 18.98 -5.14
CA ASN A 189 17.99 20.09 -5.45
C ASN A 189 19.40 19.85 -4.89
N TYR A 190 19.52 19.23 -3.70
CA TYR A 190 20.82 18.83 -3.18
C TYR A 190 21.44 17.71 -4.03
N LEU A 191 20.70 16.64 -4.33
CA LEU A 191 21.16 15.50 -5.14
C LEU A 191 21.66 15.95 -6.52
N LYS A 192 20.92 16.84 -7.19
CA LYS A 192 21.26 17.38 -8.52
C LYS A 192 22.55 18.22 -8.56
N ARG A 193 23.16 18.56 -7.42
CA ARG A 193 24.48 19.20 -7.38
C ARG A 193 25.62 18.21 -7.62
N SER A 194 25.37 16.91 -7.49
CA SER A 194 26.33 15.89 -7.88
C SER A 194 26.33 15.73 -9.41
N PRO A 195 27.50 15.77 -10.08
CA PRO A 195 27.59 15.58 -11.53
C PRO A 195 27.20 14.17 -11.98
N GLU A 196 27.17 13.20 -11.06
CA GLU A 196 26.82 11.81 -11.33
C GLU A 196 25.30 11.56 -11.34
N VAL A 197 24.49 12.56 -10.99
CA VAL A 197 23.03 12.50 -11.04
C VAL A 197 22.53 12.97 -12.39
N LEU A 198 21.88 12.09 -13.13
CA LEU A 198 21.30 12.39 -14.45
C LEU A 198 19.89 12.97 -14.30
N GLU A 199 19.07 12.32 -13.47
CA GLU A 199 17.70 12.74 -13.17
C GLU A 199 17.35 12.41 -11.73
N ALA A 200 16.45 13.17 -11.13
CA ALA A 200 15.88 12.84 -9.83
C ALA A 200 14.43 13.34 -9.75
N HIS A 201 13.51 12.46 -9.36
CA HIS A 201 12.07 12.72 -9.30
C HIS A 201 11.46 12.17 -8.02
N PRO A 202 10.43 12.84 -7.46
CA PRO A 202 9.62 12.23 -6.40
C PRO A 202 8.88 11.00 -6.95
N LEU A 203 8.59 10.06 -6.06
CA LEU A 203 7.86 8.83 -6.33
C LEU A 203 6.60 8.76 -5.42
N GLY A 204 5.99 7.58 -5.35
CA GLY A 204 5.02 7.25 -4.33
C GLY A 204 3.80 8.15 -4.31
N SER A 205 3.28 8.37 -3.10
CA SER A 205 2.10 9.20 -2.87
C SER A 205 2.33 10.68 -3.20
N LEU A 206 3.57 11.16 -3.06
CA LEU A 206 3.95 12.53 -3.36
C LEU A 206 3.81 12.82 -4.86
N ARG A 207 4.37 11.96 -5.72
CA ARG A 207 4.26 12.12 -7.18
C ARG A 207 2.81 12.03 -7.69
N ARG A 208 1.94 11.34 -6.95
CA ARG A 208 0.49 11.26 -7.24
C ARG A 208 -0.31 12.43 -6.65
N MET A 209 0.34 13.37 -5.96
CA MET A 209 -0.27 14.54 -5.33
C MET A 209 -1.40 14.18 -4.36
N VAL A 210 -1.22 13.11 -3.58
CA VAL A 210 -2.18 12.73 -2.54
C VAL A 210 -2.13 13.77 -1.41
N ALA A 211 -3.29 14.12 -0.84
CA ALA A 211 -3.41 15.19 0.16
C ALA A 211 -2.47 15.04 1.38
N THR A 212 -2.25 13.79 1.80
CA THR A 212 -1.35 13.46 2.92
C THR A 212 -0.36 12.38 2.53
N ILE A 213 0.91 12.61 2.80
CA ILE A 213 2.06 11.76 2.42
C ILE A 213 2.58 11.04 3.67
N GLY A 214 2.94 9.76 3.55
CA GLY A 214 3.54 9.00 4.66
C GLY A 214 5.02 9.33 4.81
N ASP A 215 5.84 8.68 4.00
CA ASP A 215 7.25 8.93 3.76
C ASP A 215 7.48 9.58 2.39
N ILE A 216 8.66 10.18 2.21
CA ILE A 216 9.06 10.77 0.93
C ILE A 216 9.88 9.74 0.14
N ASP A 217 9.34 9.25 -0.96
CA ASP A 217 10.08 8.41 -1.90
C ASP A 217 10.70 9.28 -3.02
N ILE A 218 11.99 9.08 -3.31
CA ILE A 218 12.70 9.74 -4.41
C ILE A 218 13.45 8.70 -5.24
N SER A 219 13.41 8.83 -6.57
CA SER A 219 14.24 8.04 -7.49
C SER A 219 15.33 8.91 -8.10
N VAL A 220 16.54 8.37 -8.19
CA VAL A 220 17.72 9.01 -8.76
C VAL A 220 18.28 8.16 -9.90
N CYS A 221 18.29 8.71 -11.11
CA CYS A 221 18.94 8.10 -12.26
C CYS A 221 20.44 8.40 -12.23
N THR A 222 21.27 7.36 -12.20
CA THR A 222 22.72 7.50 -12.20
C THR A 222 23.40 6.24 -12.75
N LYS A 223 24.57 6.40 -13.36
CA LYS A 223 25.45 5.28 -13.72
C LYS A 223 26.36 4.86 -12.56
N LYS A 224 26.40 5.65 -11.48
CA LYS A 224 27.27 5.42 -10.32
C LYS A 224 26.50 5.46 -8.98
N PRO A 225 25.60 4.49 -8.73
CA PRO A 225 24.74 4.46 -7.54
C PRO A 225 25.50 4.64 -6.22
N HIS A 226 26.63 3.97 -6.05
CA HIS A 226 27.42 4.04 -4.82
C HIS A 226 27.99 5.45 -4.57
N GLU A 227 28.54 6.10 -5.60
CA GLU A 227 29.10 7.46 -5.47
C GLU A 227 28.03 8.48 -5.11
N VAL A 228 26.85 8.40 -5.74
CA VAL A 228 25.73 9.28 -5.42
C VAL A 228 25.17 8.99 -4.03
N MET A 229 25.13 7.73 -3.61
CA MET A 229 24.70 7.36 -2.25
C MET A 229 25.64 7.96 -1.20
N GLU A 230 26.96 7.83 -1.37
CA GLU A 230 27.96 8.46 -0.48
C GLU A 230 27.87 9.98 -0.48
N TYR A 231 27.57 10.59 -1.63
CA TYR A 231 27.29 12.01 -1.72
C TYR A 231 26.04 12.42 -0.93
N PHE A 232 24.96 11.64 -1.02
CA PHE A 232 23.72 11.91 -0.31
C PHE A 232 23.85 11.75 1.20
N LEU A 233 24.66 10.81 1.68
CA LEU A 233 24.96 10.62 3.11
C LEU A 233 25.57 11.87 3.78
N LYS A 234 26.17 12.78 2.99
CA LYS A 234 26.70 14.06 3.48
C LYS A 234 25.63 15.15 3.63
N TYR A 235 24.38 14.88 3.28
CA TYR A 235 23.29 15.84 3.39
C TYR A 235 23.02 16.20 4.86
N LYS A 236 23.31 17.46 5.22
CA LYS A 236 23.30 17.94 6.62
C LYS A 236 21.98 17.77 7.37
N LYS A 237 20.85 17.64 6.65
CA LYS A 237 19.53 17.44 7.27
C LYS A 237 19.24 15.98 7.61
N ILE A 238 20.15 15.03 7.34
CA ILE A 238 20.02 13.64 7.78
C ILE A 238 20.32 13.56 9.28
N LYS A 239 19.39 12.98 10.06
CA LYS A 239 19.56 12.68 11.48
C LYS A 239 20.09 11.27 11.70
N THR A 240 19.51 10.30 11.00
CA THR A 240 19.78 8.88 11.21
C THR A 240 19.65 8.13 9.90
N VAL A 241 20.57 7.21 9.64
CA VAL A 241 20.46 6.25 8.53
C VAL A 241 19.81 4.99 9.08
N LEU A 242 18.66 4.61 8.53
CA LEU A 242 17.92 3.40 8.94
C LEU A 242 18.36 2.19 8.14
N GLU A 243 18.63 2.38 6.84
CA GLU A 243 19.02 1.31 5.94
C GLU A 243 19.98 1.86 4.88
N LYS A 244 21.05 1.09 4.62
CA LYS A 244 21.95 1.26 3.48
C LYS A 244 21.99 -0.07 2.74
N GLY A 245 21.03 -0.28 1.85
CA GLY A 245 20.80 -1.57 1.23
C GLY A 245 21.69 -1.82 0.02
N GLU A 246 22.04 -3.09 -0.21
CA GLU A 246 22.77 -3.57 -1.40
C GLU A 246 22.00 -3.31 -2.71
N LYS A 247 20.67 -3.20 -2.64
CA LYS A 247 19.78 -2.96 -3.80
C LYS A 247 19.62 -1.48 -4.18
N ALA A 248 20.66 -0.68 -3.96
CA ALA A 248 20.65 0.73 -4.31
C ALA A 248 19.48 1.53 -3.66
N LEU A 249 19.17 1.22 -2.40
CA LEU A 249 18.18 1.92 -1.58
C LEU A 249 18.88 2.50 -0.34
N LEU A 250 18.59 3.77 -0.05
CA LEU A 250 18.95 4.41 1.20
C LEU A 250 17.70 4.89 1.91
N ARG A 251 17.52 4.49 3.18
CA ARG A 251 16.43 4.96 4.04
C ARG A 251 17.00 5.79 5.18
N VAL A 252 16.51 7.02 5.33
CA VAL A 252 17.00 7.96 6.33
C VAL A 252 15.85 8.64 7.06
N ILE A 253 16.13 9.09 8.28
CA ILE A 253 15.30 10.03 9.04
C ILE A 253 15.97 11.40 8.98
N LEU A 254 15.21 12.43 8.61
CA LEU A 254 15.65 13.81 8.64
C LEU A 254 15.67 14.38 10.07
N LEU A 255 16.37 15.49 10.29
CA LEU A 255 16.35 16.24 11.56
C LEU A 255 14.92 16.65 11.97
N SER A 256 14.05 16.89 10.98
CA SER A 256 12.63 17.19 11.19
C SER A 256 11.77 15.97 11.57
N GLY A 257 12.37 14.77 11.59
CA GLY A 257 11.73 13.50 12.00
C GLY A 257 10.99 12.76 10.89
N GLN A 258 10.99 13.26 9.66
CA GLN A 258 10.36 12.59 8.52
C GLN A 258 11.31 11.54 7.91
N GLN A 259 10.72 10.44 7.45
CA GLN A 259 11.43 9.40 6.70
C GLN A 259 11.52 9.75 5.21
N VAL A 260 12.68 9.46 4.63
CA VAL A 260 12.96 9.58 3.19
C VAL A 260 13.58 8.27 2.69
N ASP A 261 13.01 7.73 1.62
CA ASP A 261 13.53 6.58 0.89
C ASP A 261 14.07 7.07 -0.47
N VAL A 262 15.38 6.93 -0.68
CA VAL A 262 16.06 7.29 -1.95
C VAL A 262 16.50 6.02 -2.68
N ARG A 263 16.01 5.84 -3.90
CA ARG A 263 16.32 4.70 -4.78
C ARG A 263 17.18 5.15 -5.94
N PHE A 264 18.32 4.50 -6.13
CA PHE A 264 19.23 4.77 -7.23
C PHE A 264 19.05 3.70 -8.30
N SER A 265 18.91 4.11 -9.56
CA SER A 265 18.70 3.21 -10.68
C SER A 265 19.50 3.61 -11.91
N LEU A 266 19.84 2.60 -12.71
CA LEU A 266 20.52 2.78 -13.98
C LEU A 266 19.57 3.36 -15.03
N PRO A 267 20.08 4.16 -16.00
CA PRO A 267 19.26 4.82 -17.02
C PRO A 267 18.31 3.89 -17.77
N GLU A 268 18.75 2.67 -18.08
CA GLU A 268 18.02 1.69 -18.88
C GLU A 268 16.74 1.19 -18.16
N SER A 269 16.75 1.26 -16.83
CA SER A 269 15.64 0.83 -15.97
C SER A 269 14.80 1.99 -15.41
N TYR A 270 15.22 3.24 -15.63
CA TYR A 270 14.69 4.40 -14.92
C TYR A 270 13.19 4.60 -15.14
N GLY A 271 12.71 4.46 -16.38
CA GLY A 271 11.28 4.60 -16.69
C GLY A 271 10.41 3.54 -15.98
N ALA A 272 10.90 2.30 -15.88
CA ALA A 272 10.20 1.23 -15.17
C ALA A 272 10.22 1.44 -13.67
N MET A 273 11.34 1.90 -13.11
CA MET A 273 11.47 2.31 -11.71
C MET A 273 10.46 3.42 -11.36
N LEU A 274 10.38 4.47 -12.19
CA LEU A 274 9.42 5.56 -12.01
C LEU A 274 7.99 5.02 -11.99
N GLN A 275 7.58 4.23 -12.98
CA GLN A 275 6.23 3.65 -13.02
C GLN A 275 5.96 2.81 -11.76
N TYR A 276 6.84 1.86 -11.47
CA TYR A 276 6.68 0.89 -10.39
C TYR A 276 6.55 1.57 -9.03
N PHE A 277 7.44 2.51 -8.69
CA PHE A 277 7.43 3.13 -7.37
C PHE A 277 6.55 4.37 -7.29
N THR A 278 6.06 4.93 -8.41
CA THR A 278 4.93 5.86 -8.38
C THR A 278 3.66 5.14 -7.93
N GLY A 279 3.45 3.91 -8.40
CA GLY A 279 2.25 3.14 -8.08
C GLY A 279 0.96 3.86 -8.53
N SER A 280 -0.15 3.75 -7.81
CA SER A 280 -0.32 3.02 -6.55
C SER A 280 -0.11 1.50 -6.71
N LYS A 281 -0.04 0.77 -5.60
CA LYS A 281 0.02 -0.70 -5.60
C LYS A 281 -1.03 -1.31 -6.55
N GLN A 282 -2.24 -0.75 -6.55
CA GLN A 282 -3.33 -1.22 -7.40
C GLN A 282 -3.08 -0.97 -8.88
N HIS A 283 -2.57 0.22 -9.22
CA HIS A 283 -2.17 0.54 -10.59
C HIS A 283 -1.11 -0.46 -11.09
N ASN A 284 -0.11 -0.77 -10.26
CA ASN A 284 0.92 -1.75 -10.58
C ASN A 284 0.35 -3.17 -10.78
N ILE A 285 -0.56 -3.62 -9.92
CA ILE A 285 -1.21 -4.93 -10.07
C ILE A 285 -1.93 -5.00 -11.42
N GLN A 286 -2.73 -3.98 -11.75
CA GLN A 286 -3.45 -3.93 -13.02
C GLN A 286 -2.51 -3.93 -14.22
N LEU A 287 -1.41 -3.17 -14.15
CA LEU A 287 -0.45 -3.07 -15.24
C LEU A 287 0.36 -4.36 -15.41
N ARG A 288 0.72 -5.05 -14.32
CA ARG A 288 1.36 -6.38 -14.37
C ARG A 288 0.41 -7.43 -14.94
N GLU A 289 -0.84 -7.46 -14.49
CA GLU A 289 -1.84 -8.37 -15.05
C GLU A 289 -2.08 -8.12 -16.54
N PHE A 290 -2.11 -6.85 -16.96
CA PHE A 290 -2.20 -6.49 -18.37
C PHE A 290 -0.97 -6.97 -19.16
N SER A 291 0.23 -6.75 -18.62
CA SER A 291 1.49 -7.18 -19.24
C SER A 291 1.53 -8.71 -19.40
N LEU A 292 1.13 -9.46 -18.37
CA LEU A 292 1.09 -10.92 -18.40
C LEU A 292 0.11 -11.45 -19.45
N ARG A 293 -1.07 -10.82 -19.59
CA ARG A 293 -2.02 -11.15 -20.67
C ARG A 293 -1.45 -10.89 -22.07
N LYS A 294 -0.42 -10.05 -22.19
CA LYS A 294 0.30 -9.79 -23.43
C LYS A 294 1.59 -10.62 -23.57
N GLY A 295 1.79 -11.64 -22.73
CA GLY A 295 2.97 -12.49 -22.75
C GLY A 295 4.24 -11.78 -22.26
N MET A 296 4.09 -10.75 -21.44
CA MET A 296 5.19 -9.96 -20.89
C MET A 296 5.17 -9.95 -19.36
N SER A 297 6.33 -9.94 -18.73
CA SER A 297 6.48 -9.63 -17.30
C SER A 297 6.91 -8.18 -17.13
N LEU A 298 6.34 -7.50 -16.15
CA LEU A 298 6.70 -6.13 -15.77
C LEU A 298 7.27 -6.14 -14.34
N SER A 299 8.44 -5.58 -14.17
CA SER A 299 9.11 -5.35 -12.87
C SER A 299 9.66 -3.93 -12.78
N GLU A 300 10.26 -3.61 -11.64
CA GLU A 300 10.99 -2.36 -11.41
C GLU A 300 12.19 -2.17 -12.36
N TYR A 301 12.67 -3.25 -13.00
CA TYR A 301 13.80 -3.21 -13.92
C TYR A 301 13.39 -3.07 -15.39
N GLY A 302 12.10 -3.20 -15.71
CA GLY A 302 11.64 -3.14 -17.09
C GLY A 302 10.53 -4.13 -17.44
N ILE A 303 10.29 -4.26 -18.74
CA ILE A 303 9.34 -5.19 -19.32
C ILE A 303 10.13 -6.26 -20.08
N LYS A 304 9.86 -7.53 -19.80
CA LYS A 304 10.49 -8.67 -20.47
C LYS A 304 9.41 -9.53 -21.12
N LYS A 305 9.73 -10.19 -22.23
CA LYS A 305 8.86 -11.24 -22.76
C LYS A 305 8.97 -12.48 -21.88
N VAL A 306 7.83 -13.08 -21.57
CA VAL A 306 7.80 -14.42 -20.96
C VAL A 306 8.06 -15.41 -22.08
N GLN A 307 9.28 -15.98 -22.14
CA GLN A 307 9.53 -17.10 -23.05
C GLN A 307 8.61 -18.27 -22.65
N SER A 308 7.91 -18.81 -23.62
CA SER A 308 6.84 -19.78 -23.43
C SER A 308 7.37 -21.13 -22.94
N SER A 309 7.07 -21.50 -21.71
CA SER A 309 6.70 -22.88 -21.37
C SER A 309 5.18 -23.02 -21.54
N ILE A 310 4.76 -23.26 -22.79
CA ILE A 310 3.49 -23.86 -23.28
C ILE A 310 2.21 -23.45 -22.51
N SER A 311 1.28 -22.70 -23.12
CA SER A 311 0.21 -23.36 -23.90
C SER A 311 -0.63 -22.41 -24.77
N LYS A 312 -0.91 -22.92 -25.98
CA LYS A 312 -1.95 -22.62 -26.98
C LYS A 312 -2.00 -21.21 -27.65
N LYS A 313 -1.60 -21.25 -28.93
CA LYS A 313 -1.67 -20.24 -30.00
C LYS A 313 -3.12 -19.90 -30.39
N PHE A 314 -3.37 -18.69 -30.92
CA PHE A 314 -4.18 -18.36 -32.12
C PHE A 314 -3.86 -16.92 -32.61
N PRO A 315 -4.09 -16.56 -33.89
CA PRO A 315 -3.14 -15.79 -34.70
C PRO A 315 -3.61 -14.40 -35.22
N GLY A 316 -2.64 -13.49 -35.38
CA GLY A 316 -2.61 -12.35 -36.34
C GLY A 316 -3.31 -11.04 -35.91
N ARG A 317 -2.94 -9.84 -36.39
CA ARG A 317 -1.75 -9.21 -37.02
C ARG A 317 -1.90 -7.71 -36.65
N GLY A 318 -0.96 -7.00 -36.02
CA GLY A 318 0.37 -6.57 -36.48
C GLY A 318 0.49 -5.07 -36.11
N LYS A 319 1.61 -4.45 -35.73
CA LYS A 319 3.02 -4.82 -35.60
C LYS A 319 3.55 -4.14 -34.33
N PHE A 320 4.28 -4.85 -33.47
CA PHE A 320 5.15 -4.27 -32.44
C PHE A 320 6.56 -4.83 -32.67
N LYS A 321 7.53 -3.94 -32.86
CA LYS A 321 8.95 -4.31 -32.99
C LYS A 321 9.46 -4.77 -31.63
N VAL A 322 10.16 -5.88 -31.67
CA VAL A 322 10.86 -6.57 -30.60
C VAL A 322 12.33 -6.35 -30.92
N GLN A 323 13.13 -5.81 -30.00
CA GLN A 323 14.57 -5.91 -30.16
C GLN A 323 14.97 -7.37 -29.96
N SER A 324 15.58 -7.94 -31.00
CA SER A 324 16.28 -9.21 -30.99
C SER A 324 17.75 -8.96 -30.68
N ASP A 325 18.26 -9.86 -29.84
CA ASP A 325 19.64 -10.07 -29.37
C ASP A 325 20.23 -8.99 -28.45
#